data_AF-F7S6M9-F1
#
_entry.id   AF-F7S6M9-F1
#
_cell.length_a   1.000
_cell.length_b   1.000
_cell.length_c   1.000
_cell.angle_alpha   90.00
_cell.angle_beta   90.00
_cell.angle_gamma   90.00
#
_symmetry.space_group_name_H-M   'P 1'
#
loop_
_entity.id
_entity.type
_entity.pdbx_description
1 polymer ?
#
loop_
_entity_poly.entity_id
_entity_poly.type
_entity_poly.pdbx_seq_one_letter_code
_entity_poly.pdbx_strand_id
1 'polypeptide(L)' 'AMPAAARIGAGGTRVVRAGWTDAFLAELRAFPDGEKDDQVDALARAEATLGQAPVAARMVNFSLMGR' A
#
# COMPACT_ATOMS: atom_id res chain seq x y z
N ALA A 1 5.09 7.74 2.60
CA ALA A 1 6.02 6.84 3.32
C ALA A 1 5.61 6.50 4.76
N MET A 2 5.16 7.45 5.60
CA MET A 2 4.95 7.18 7.05
C MET A 2 4.04 6.00 7.42
N PRO A 3 2.86 5.78 6.78
CA PRO A 3 2.02 4.62 7.09
C PRO A 3 2.71 3.28 6.80
N ALA A 4 3.49 3.22 5.72
CA ALA A 4 4.25 2.03 5.36
C ALA A 4 5.35 1.73 6.38
N ALA A 5 6.08 2.75 6.84
CA ALA A 5 7.10 2.60 7.87
C ALA A 5 6.52 2.08 9.20
N ALA A 6 5.36 2.59 9.62
CA ALA A 6 4.67 2.14 10.82
C ALA A 6 4.28 0.65 10.74
N ARG A 7 3.73 0.21 9.60
CA ARG A 7 3.34 -1.19 9.39
C ARG A 7 4.54 -2.13 9.35
N ILE A 8 5.63 -1.72 8.71
CA ILE A 8 6.90 -2.45 8.70
C ILE A 8 7.44 -2.60 10.13
N GLY A 9 7.48 -1.51 10.90
CA GLY A 9 7.95 -1.52 12.29
C GLY A 9 7.09 -2.40 13.21
N ALA A 10 5.79 -2.52 12.92
CA ALA A 10 4.86 -3.42 13.62
C ALA A 10 4.95 -4.89 13.13
N GLY A 11 5.79 -5.21 12.14
CA GLY A 11 5.90 -6.56 11.57
C GLY A 11 4.73 -6.97 10.67
N GLY A 12 3.88 -6.02 10.26
CA GLY A 12 2.69 -6.23 9.42
C GLY A 12 2.97 -6.30 7.92
N THR A 13 4.24 -6.31 7.52
CA THR A 13 4.70 -6.31 6.12
C THR A 13 5.69 -7.45 5.91
N ARG A 14 5.51 -8.20 4.82
CA ARG A 14 6.44 -9.23 4.36
C ARG A 14 6.81 -8.98 2.91
N VAL A 15 8.06 -9.25 2.55
CA VAL A 15 8.55 -9.13 1.18
C VAL A 15 8.88 -10.52 0.64
N VAL A 16 8.50 -10.80 -0.61
CA VAL A 16 8.92 -12.02 -1.29
C VAL A 16 10.40 -11.90 -1.67
N ARG A 17 11.14 -13.00 -1.60
CA ARG A 17 12.53 -13.05 -2.08
C ARG A 17 12.54 -13.21 -3.61
N ALA A 18 12.95 -12.16 -4.30
CA ALA A 18 13.02 -12.08 -5.76
C ALA A 18 14.24 -11.23 -6.17
N GLY A 19 14.54 -11.16 -7.47
CA GLY A 19 15.70 -10.41 -7.98
C GLY A 19 15.67 -8.91 -7.68
N TRP A 20 14.49 -8.34 -7.38
CA TRP A 20 14.32 -6.92 -7.03
C TRP A 20 14.44 -6.64 -5.52
N THR A 21 14.44 -7.67 -4.66
CA THR A 21 14.35 -7.49 -3.20
C THR A 21 15.53 -6.69 -2.65
N ASP A 22 16.74 -6.94 -3.12
CA ASP A 22 17.93 -6.25 -2.62
C ASP A 22 17.93 -4.76 -3.01
N ALA A 23 17.51 -4.46 -4.25
CA ALA A 23 17.36 -3.08 -4.72
C ALA A 23 16.28 -2.33 -3.92
N PHE A 24 15.14 -2.97 -3.69
CA PHE A 24 14.07 -2.44 -2.85
C PHE A 24 14.53 -2.13 -1.41
N LEU A 25 15.25 -3.07 -0.79
CA LEU A 25 15.77 -2.88 0.57
C LEU A 25 16.88 -1.83 0.64
N ALA A 26 17.67 -1.67 -0.42
CA ALA A 26 18.65 -0.60 -0.51
C ALA A 26 17.96 0.77 -0.56
N GLU A 27 16.92 0.90 -1.39
CA GLU A 27 16.12 2.13 -1.50
C GLU A 27 15.43 2.49 -0.17
N LEU A 28 14.81 1.51 0.51
CA LEU A 28 14.19 1.72 1.82
C LEU A 28 15.17 2.22 2.89
N ARG A 29 16.45 1.82 2.83
CA ARG A 29 17.49 2.26 3.77
C ARG A 29 18.04 3.64 3.44
N ALA A 30 18.04 4.01 2.16
CA ALA A 30 18.52 5.30 1.68
C ALA A 30 17.45 6.41 1.81
N PHE A 31 16.17 6.04 1.84
CA PHE A 31 15.08 7.00 1.99
C PHE A 31 15.18 7.78 3.33
N PRO A 32 14.96 9.12 3.34
CA PRO A 32 14.49 9.97 2.24
C PRO A 32 15.59 10.57 1.37
N ASP A 33 16.86 10.29 1.66
CA ASP A 33 18.01 10.98 1.07
C ASP A 33 18.57 10.31 -0.22
N GLY A 34 18.00 9.17 -0.62
CA GLY A 34 18.40 8.43 -1.81
C GLY A 34 18.02 9.11 -3.13
N GLU A 35 18.77 8.84 -4.21
CA GLU A 35 18.48 9.37 -5.56
C GLU A 35 17.22 8.79 -6.21
N LYS A 36 16.75 7.64 -5.69
CA LYS A 36 15.61 6.89 -6.18
C LYS A 36 14.64 6.66 -5.04
N ASP A 37 13.37 6.85 -5.32
CA ASP A 37 12.27 6.64 -4.38
C ASP A 37 11.06 5.96 -5.05
N ASP A 38 11.20 5.44 -6.26
CA ASP A 38 10.09 4.90 -7.05
C ASP A 38 9.45 3.66 -6.42
N GLN A 39 10.26 2.79 -5.81
CA GLN A 39 9.75 1.61 -5.12
C GLN A 39 9.18 1.98 -3.74
N VAL A 40 9.79 2.93 -3.03
CA VAL A 40 9.25 3.46 -1.76
C VAL A 40 7.90 4.16 -1.98
N ASP A 41 7.78 4.89 -3.08
CA ASP A 41 6.55 5.55 -3.51
C ASP A 41 5.45 4.56 -3.89
N ALA A 42 5.81 3.50 -4.62
CA ALA A 42 4.88 2.43 -4.96
C ALA A 42 4.34 1.75 -3.70
N LEU A 43 5.21 1.47 -2.72
CA LEU A 43 4.80 0.92 -1.43
C LEU A 43 3.89 1.90 -0.66
N ALA A 44 4.25 3.19 -0.62
CA ALA A 44 3.47 4.19 0.09
C ALA A 44 2.06 4.33 -0.48
N ARG A 45 1.92 4.30 -1.83
CA ARG A 45 0.63 4.29 -2.50
C ARG A 45 -0.17 3.02 -2.19
N ALA A 46 0.47 1.84 -2.23
CA ALA A 46 -0.18 0.58 -1.91
C ALA A 46 -0.75 0.57 -0.48
N GLU A 47 0.03 1.03 0.51
CA GLU A 47 -0.45 1.14 1.90
C GLU A 47 -1.57 2.17 2.06
N ALA A 48 -1.50 3.29 1.36
CA ALA A 48 -2.60 4.26 1.34
C ALA A 48 -3.89 3.63 0.78
N THR A 49 -3.80 2.84 -0.29
CA THR A 49 -4.95 2.12 -0.86
C THR A 49 -5.52 1.09 0.13
N LEU A 50 -4.67 0.33 0.81
CA LEU A 50 -5.11 -0.66 1.80
C LEU A 50 -5.72 -0.02 3.07
N GLY A 51 -5.28 1.19 3.42
CA GLY A 51 -5.81 1.96 4.54
C GLY A 51 -7.19 2.58 4.27
N GLN A 52 -7.62 2.67 3.00
CA GLN A 52 -8.97 3.10 2.68
C GLN A 52 -9.95 1.94 2.90
N ALA A 53 -10.96 2.17 3.75
CA ALA A 53 -12.10 1.26 3.81
C ALA A 53 -12.71 1.14 2.40
N PRO A 54 -13.12 -0.08 1.96
CA PRO A 54 -13.80 -0.21 0.68
C PRO A 54 -14.96 0.77 0.66
N VAL A 55 -15.05 1.60 -0.38
CA VAL A 55 -16.23 2.42 -0.62
C VAL A 55 -17.42 1.48 -0.56
N ALA A 56 -18.28 1.67 0.44
CA ALA A 56 -19.42 0.80 0.67
C ALA A 56 -20.14 0.64 -0.67
N ALA A 57 -20.18 -0.60 -1.18
CA ALA A 57 -20.83 -0.89 -2.44
C ALA A 57 -22.22 -0.28 -2.37
N ARG A 58 -22.51 0.65 -3.29
CA ARG A 58 -23.78 1.37 -3.31
C ARG A 58 -24.90 0.32 -3.43
N MET A 59 -25.53 -0.01 -2.31
CA MET A 59 -26.70 -0.88 -2.30
C MET A 59 -27.80 -0.15 -3.04
N VAL A 60 -28.06 -0.58 -4.26
CA VAL A 60 -29.20 -0.09 -5.04
C VAL A 60 -30.42 -0.81 -4.48
N ASN A 61 -31.32 -0.08 -3.82
CA ASN A 61 -32.63 -0.62 -3.45
C ASN A 61 -33.40 -0.85 -4.76
N PHE A 62 -33.37 -2.09 -5.24
CA PHE A 62 -34.18 -2.49 -6.38
C PHE A 62 -35.63 -2.61 -5.89
N SER A 63 -36.42 -1.56 -6.10
CA SER A 63 -37.86 -1.62 -5.87
C SER A 63 -38.49 -2.42 -7.01
N LEU A 64 -38.59 -3.74 -6.84
CA LEU A 64 -39.50 -4.58 -7.61
C LEU A 64 -40.88 -4.40 -6.98
N MET A 65 -41.91 -4.14 -7.79
CA MET A 65 -43.32 -3.86 -7.43
C MET A 65 -43.70 -2.38 -7.28
N GLY A 66 -43.83 -1.71 -8.43
CA GLY A 66 -44.97 -0.83 -8.68
C GLY A 66 -46.07 -1.66 -9.34
N ARG A 67 -47.19 -1.84 -8.64
CA ARG A 67 -48.43 -2.44 -9.15
C ARG A 67 -49.21 -1.42 -9.95
#